data_AF-A0A0T2QHD1-F1
#
_entry.id   AF-A0A0T2QHD1-F1
#
_cell.length_a   1.000
_cell.length_b   1.000
_cell.length_c   1.000
_cell.angle_alpha   90.00
_cell.angle_beta   90.00
_cell.angle_gamma   90.00
#
_symmetry.space_group_name_H-M   'P 1'
#
loop_
_entity.id
_entity.type
_entity.pdbx_description
1 polymer ?
#
loop_
_entity_poly.entity_id
_entity_poly.type
_entity_poly.pdbx_seq_one_letter_code
_entity_poly.pdbx_strand_id
1 'polypeptide(L)'
;MKLIMYSFVALAFSTSVAQAQDAADTAEPPAPAAQGPAAPAAAAPAQAAAAAVSDSEIDSFAQATVKLQAIQADTSLADEQKQTKMQAAVTESGLDPAKYNAIGKAAQADPTLRDKVRTAMAKHAGKTEG
;
A
#
# COMPACT_ATOMS: atom_id res chain seq x y z
N MET A 1 -30.91 -28.58 11.10
CA MET A 1 -32.15 -28.26 11.85
C MET A 1 -31.80 -27.40 13.06
N LYS A 2 -32.64 -26.39 13.35
CA LYS A 2 -32.66 -25.44 14.50
C LYS A 2 -31.48 -24.44 14.57
N LEU A 3 -31.59 -23.11 14.44
CA LEU A 3 -32.53 -22.06 14.91
C LEU A 3 -32.18 -21.49 16.30
N ILE A 4 -31.57 -20.29 16.36
CA ILE A 4 -31.66 -19.28 17.45
C ILE A 4 -31.25 -17.92 16.81
N MET A 5 -32.01 -16.82 16.63
CA MET A 5 -33.09 -16.13 17.36
C MET A 5 -32.57 -14.97 18.24
N TYR A 6 -32.87 -13.72 17.80
CA TYR A 6 -33.02 -12.46 18.56
C TYR A 6 -31.73 -11.79 19.10
N SER A 7 -31.61 -10.47 19.30
CA SER A 7 -32.62 -9.45 19.57
C SER A 7 -32.09 -8.03 19.30
N PHE A 8 -33.00 -7.13 18.96
CA PHE A 8 -32.91 -5.66 19.02
C PHE A 8 -33.22 -5.17 20.46
N VAL A 9 -33.09 -3.84 20.71
CA VAL A 9 -33.49 -3.02 21.90
C VAL A 9 -32.29 -2.57 22.76
N ALA A 10 -32.15 -1.36 23.28
CA ALA A 10 -32.72 -0.01 23.05
C ALA A 10 -31.91 1.00 23.90
N LEU A 11 -32.02 2.28 23.53
CA LEU A 11 -31.85 3.53 24.28
C LEU A 11 -31.57 3.49 25.81
N ALA A 12 -30.71 4.39 26.30
CA ALA A 12 -31.09 5.43 27.28
C ALA A 12 -29.96 6.45 27.57
N PHE A 13 -30.36 7.71 27.67
CA PHE A 13 -29.64 8.89 28.18
C PHE A 13 -29.29 8.77 29.68
N SER A 14 -28.30 9.53 30.16
CA SER A 14 -28.45 10.43 31.34
C SER A 14 -27.20 11.27 31.59
N THR A 15 -27.42 12.58 31.72
CA THR A 15 -26.50 13.61 32.22
C THR A 15 -26.36 13.53 33.74
N SER A 16 -25.16 13.73 34.27
CA SER A 16 -24.93 14.12 35.67
C SER A 16 -23.59 14.82 35.81
N VAL A 17 -23.63 16.09 36.23
CA VAL A 17 -22.49 16.89 36.70
C VAL A 17 -22.65 17.02 38.22
N ALA A 18 -21.65 16.64 39.01
CA ALA A 18 -21.42 17.17 40.37
C ALA A 18 -20.16 16.55 41.00
N GLN A 19 -19.52 17.37 41.86
CA GLN A 19 -18.43 17.12 42.81
C GLN A 19 -17.02 17.38 42.23
N ALA A 20 -16.40 18.54 42.42
CA ALA A 20 -16.08 19.31 43.63
C ALA A 20 -14.92 18.71 44.47
N GLN A 21 -13.80 19.43 44.37
CA GLN A 21 -12.85 19.79 45.44
C GLN A 21 -11.75 18.84 45.92
N ASP A 22 -10.58 19.49 45.96
CA ASP A 22 -9.58 19.53 47.03
C ASP A 22 -8.30 18.72 46.86
N ALA A 23 -7.24 19.39 47.29
CA ALA A 23 -5.85 19.13 46.99
C ALA A 23 -5.24 18.23 48.05
N ALA A 24 -4.44 17.25 47.64
CA ALA A 24 -3.27 16.81 48.40
C ALA A 24 -2.36 15.98 47.51
N ASP A 25 -1.16 16.52 47.34
CA ASP A 25 0.11 15.85 47.12
C ASP A 25 0.12 14.35 47.46
N THR A 26 0.39 13.51 46.45
CA THR A 26 1.15 12.25 46.60
C THR A 26 1.76 11.94 45.24
N ALA A 27 3.09 11.95 45.18
CA ALA A 27 3.83 11.45 44.04
C ALA A 27 3.55 9.96 43.84
N GLU A 28 2.98 9.60 42.69
CA GLU A 28 2.92 8.22 42.20
C GLU A 28 3.41 8.15 40.74
N PRO A 29 4.06 7.02 40.38
CA PRO A 29 4.87 6.85 39.16
C PRO A 29 4.01 6.82 37.89
N PRO A 30 4.59 7.09 36.69
CA PRO A 30 3.84 6.95 35.45
C PRO A 30 3.51 5.47 35.20
N ALA A 31 2.28 5.09 35.52
CA ALA A 31 1.62 3.88 35.05
C ALA A 31 1.18 4.09 33.56
N PRO A 32 0.92 2.99 32.83
CA PRO A 32 1.32 2.82 31.44
C PRO A 32 0.51 3.64 30.45
N ALA A 33 1.18 3.98 29.34
CA ALA A 33 0.60 4.56 28.14
C ALA A 33 -0.75 3.93 27.78
N ALA A 34 -1.79 4.76 27.77
CA ALA A 34 -3.03 4.45 27.11
C ALA A 34 -2.72 4.12 25.64
N GLN A 35 -2.85 2.84 25.29
CA GLN A 35 -2.94 2.40 23.91
C GLN A 35 -4.26 2.92 23.33
N GLY A 36 -4.25 4.19 22.92
CA GLY A 36 -5.23 4.69 21.98
C GLY A 36 -5.19 3.84 20.71
N PRO A 37 -6.32 3.71 19.99
CA PRO A 37 -6.36 2.96 18.74
C PRO A 37 -5.20 3.42 17.86
N ALA A 38 -4.37 2.48 17.42
CA ALA A 38 -3.24 2.74 16.56
C ALA A 38 -3.71 3.64 15.41
N ALA A 39 -3.36 4.93 15.50
CA ALA A 39 -3.40 5.80 14.34
C ALA A 39 -2.60 5.05 13.27
N PRO A 40 -3.13 4.91 12.03
CA PRO A 40 -2.37 4.27 10.97
C PRO A 40 -1.01 4.96 10.94
N ALA A 41 0.04 4.16 11.20
CA ALA A 41 1.41 4.61 11.20
C ALA A 41 1.61 5.51 10.00
N ALA A 42 2.08 6.73 10.23
CA ALA A 42 2.31 7.72 9.20
C ALA A 42 2.98 7.05 8.00
N ALA A 43 2.22 6.90 6.91
CA ALA A 43 2.71 6.46 5.63
C ALA A 43 3.53 7.58 4.98
N ALA A 44 4.65 7.95 5.59
CA ALA A 44 5.70 8.73 4.95
C ALA A 44 6.80 7.72 4.59
N PRO A 45 6.78 7.20 3.34
CA PRO A 45 7.40 7.95 2.25
C PRO A 45 6.58 7.94 0.94
N ALA A 46 5.24 8.00 0.99
CA ALA A 46 4.45 8.12 -0.25
C ALA A 46 4.67 9.48 -0.96
N GLN A 47 4.90 10.55 -0.19
CA GLN A 47 5.16 11.90 -0.74
C GLN A 47 6.57 12.06 -1.34
N ALA A 48 7.57 11.28 -0.91
CA ALA A 48 8.91 11.34 -1.48
C ALA A 48 9.01 10.64 -2.85
N ALA A 49 8.17 9.64 -3.11
CA ALA A 49 8.09 8.99 -4.42
C ALA A 49 7.21 9.74 -5.43
N ALA A 50 6.33 10.63 -4.95
CA ALA A 50 5.53 11.52 -5.80
C ALA A 50 6.32 12.76 -6.28
N ALA A 51 7.56 12.96 -5.79
CA ALA A 51 8.48 13.90 -6.38
C ALA A 51 8.87 13.40 -7.78
N ALA A 52 8.02 13.77 -8.75
CA ALA A 52 8.16 13.59 -10.20
C ALA A 52 8.86 12.28 -10.63
N VAL A 53 8.06 11.22 -10.87
CA VAL A 53 8.55 10.01 -11.53
C VAL A 53 9.31 10.42 -12.80
N SER A 54 10.60 10.11 -12.85
CA SER A 54 11.47 10.49 -13.96
C SER A 54 11.24 9.58 -15.16
N ASP A 55 11.53 10.04 -16.38
CA ASP A 55 11.33 9.22 -17.60
C ASP A 55 12.16 7.92 -17.56
N SER A 56 13.32 7.90 -16.90
CA SER A 56 14.11 6.66 -16.67
C SER A 56 13.40 5.67 -15.74
N GLU A 57 12.68 6.17 -14.73
CA GLU A 57 11.92 5.32 -13.81
C GLU A 57 10.66 4.77 -14.50
N ILE A 58 10.06 5.56 -15.39
CA ILE A 58 8.96 5.13 -16.26
C ILE A 58 9.42 4.01 -17.19
N ASP A 59 10.62 4.13 -17.76
CA ASP A 59 11.21 3.12 -18.64
C ASP A 59 11.48 1.80 -17.90
N SER A 60 12.14 1.88 -16.74
CA SER A 60 12.37 0.72 -15.85
C SER A 60 11.06 0.08 -15.37
N PHE A 61 10.05 0.87 -15.01
CA PHE A 61 8.73 0.37 -14.62
C PHE A 61 8.03 -0.34 -15.78
N ALA A 62 8.11 0.22 -16.98
CA ALA A 62 7.54 -0.37 -18.18
C ALA A 62 8.22 -1.69 -18.52
N GLN A 63 9.56 -1.74 -18.48
CA GLN A 63 10.32 -2.98 -18.69
C GLN A 63 9.93 -4.05 -17.67
N ALA A 64 9.89 -3.70 -16.38
CA ALA A 64 9.48 -4.61 -15.31
C ALA A 64 8.07 -5.15 -15.56
N THR A 65 7.14 -4.29 -15.99
CA THR A 65 5.74 -4.66 -16.24
C THR A 65 5.60 -5.61 -17.42
N VAL A 66 6.33 -5.39 -18.51
CA VAL A 66 6.36 -6.31 -19.67
C VAL A 66 6.92 -7.67 -19.26
N LYS A 67 8.03 -7.71 -18.51
CA LYS A 67 8.60 -8.95 -17.97
C LYS A 67 7.63 -9.67 -17.02
N LEU A 68 6.97 -8.93 -16.14
CA LEU A 68 5.95 -9.47 -15.23
C LEU A 68 4.79 -10.10 -16.00
N GLN A 69 4.29 -9.44 -17.04
CA GLN A 69 3.23 -9.99 -17.88
C GLN A 69 3.67 -11.26 -18.59
N ALA A 70 4.90 -11.33 -19.10
CA ALA A 70 5.45 -12.54 -19.69
C ALA A 70 5.53 -13.69 -18.67
N ILE A 71 6.05 -13.43 -17.46
CA ILE A 71 6.12 -14.43 -16.37
C ILE A 71 4.72 -14.88 -15.95
N GLN A 72 3.75 -13.96 -15.86
CA GLN A 72 2.38 -14.27 -15.49
C GLN A 72 1.67 -15.09 -16.58
N ALA A 73 1.88 -14.76 -17.86
CA ALA A 73 1.32 -15.49 -19.00
C ALA A 73 1.96 -16.87 -19.21
N ASP A 74 3.16 -17.11 -18.69
CA ASP A 74 3.84 -18.41 -18.83
C ASP A 74 3.17 -19.49 -17.97
N THR A 75 2.26 -20.26 -18.56
CA THR A 75 1.54 -21.34 -17.87
C THR A 75 2.43 -22.53 -17.49
N SER A 76 3.70 -22.54 -17.88
CA SER A 76 4.66 -23.60 -17.54
C SER A 76 5.27 -23.41 -16.15
N LEU A 77 5.20 -22.18 -15.62
CA LEU A 77 5.71 -21.83 -14.29
C LEU A 77 4.63 -22.07 -13.22
N ALA A 78 5.02 -22.71 -12.11
CA ALA A 78 4.18 -22.77 -10.90
C ALA A 78 4.11 -21.39 -10.22
N ASP A 79 3.05 -21.12 -9.45
CA ASP A 79 2.82 -19.82 -8.78
C ASP A 79 3.99 -19.37 -7.90
N GLU A 80 4.62 -20.30 -7.16
CA GLU A 80 5.82 -20.02 -6.34
C GLU A 80 7.02 -19.59 -7.19
N GLN A 81 7.18 -20.18 -8.38
CA GLN A 81 8.24 -19.79 -9.32
C GLN A 81 7.94 -18.43 -9.94
N LYS A 82 6.67 -18.16 -10.26
CA LYS A 82 6.23 -16.85 -10.76
C LYS A 82 6.55 -15.74 -9.76
N GLN A 83 6.19 -15.90 -8.48
CA GLN A 83 6.50 -14.88 -7.45
C GLN A 83 7.99 -14.56 -7.35
N THR A 84 8.84 -15.60 -7.40
CA THR A 84 10.30 -15.43 -7.36
C THR A 84 10.80 -14.70 -8.61
N LYS A 85 10.33 -15.11 -9.79
CA LYS A 85 10.72 -14.51 -11.08
C LYS A 85 10.22 -13.07 -11.20
N MET A 86 9.05 -12.74 -10.68
CA MET A 86 8.50 -11.38 -10.70
C MET A 86 9.34 -10.41 -9.86
N GLN A 87 9.73 -10.81 -8.63
CA GLN A 87 10.61 -10.00 -7.80
C GLN A 87 11.99 -9.81 -8.43
N ALA A 88 12.54 -10.87 -9.03
CA ALA A 88 13.77 -10.78 -9.79
C ALA A 88 13.62 -9.82 -10.97
N ALA A 89 12.54 -9.92 -11.76
CA ALA A 89 12.31 -9.06 -12.91
C ALA A 89 12.22 -7.58 -12.54
N VAL A 90 11.55 -7.22 -11.43
CA VAL A 90 11.50 -5.83 -10.94
C VAL A 90 12.90 -5.33 -10.59
N THR A 91 13.66 -6.14 -9.84
CA THR A 91 15.03 -5.80 -9.42
C THR A 91 15.99 -5.70 -10.62
N GLU A 92 15.91 -6.63 -11.58
CA GLU A 92 16.69 -6.63 -12.82
C GLU A 92 16.37 -5.44 -13.73
N SER A 93 15.19 -4.84 -13.59
CA SER A 93 14.82 -3.62 -14.30
C SER A 93 15.48 -2.37 -13.72
N GLY A 94 16.32 -2.53 -12.68
CA GLY A 94 16.96 -1.44 -11.95
C GLY A 94 15.99 -0.68 -11.05
N LEU A 95 14.81 -1.25 -10.78
CA LEU A 95 13.76 -0.62 -9.99
C LEU A 95 13.58 -1.36 -8.67
N ASP A 96 13.53 -0.62 -7.57
CA ASP A 96 13.19 -1.21 -6.28
C ASP A 96 11.70 -1.61 -6.23
N PRO A 97 11.31 -2.70 -5.55
CA PRO A 97 9.91 -3.08 -5.39
C PRO A 97 9.02 -1.97 -4.79
N ALA A 98 9.56 -1.17 -3.86
CA ALA A 98 8.83 -0.04 -3.29
C ALA A 98 8.61 1.07 -4.34
N LYS A 99 9.62 1.34 -5.17
CA LYS A 99 9.52 2.29 -6.30
C LYS A 99 8.53 1.79 -7.36
N TYR A 100 8.56 0.50 -7.71
CA TYR A 100 7.59 -0.10 -8.63
C TYR A 100 6.16 0.13 -8.16
N ASN A 101 5.87 -0.21 -6.90
CA ASN A 101 4.54 0.00 -6.32
C ASN A 101 4.17 1.48 -6.25
N ALA A 102 5.11 2.37 -5.92
CA ALA A 102 4.86 3.81 -5.86
C ALA A 102 4.53 4.39 -7.23
N ILE A 103 5.27 4.02 -8.29
CA ILE A 103 5.00 4.43 -9.67
C ILE A 103 3.66 3.85 -10.14
N GLY A 104 3.34 2.60 -9.79
CA GLY A 104 2.04 2.00 -10.08
C GLY A 104 0.88 2.80 -9.48
N LYS A 105 1.01 3.25 -8.23
CA LYS A 105 0.02 4.14 -7.58
C LYS A 105 -0.02 5.53 -8.19
N ALA A 106 1.14 6.12 -8.49
CA ALA A 106 1.24 7.43 -9.14
C ALA A 106 0.58 7.40 -10.52
N ALA A 107 0.82 6.34 -11.32
CA ALA A 107 0.18 6.15 -12.60
C ALA A 107 -1.34 6.02 -12.45
N GLN A 108 -1.86 5.33 -11.44
CA GLN A 108 -3.31 5.28 -11.23
C GLN A 108 -3.93 6.67 -10.96
N ALA A 109 -3.19 7.56 -10.30
CA ALA A 109 -3.65 8.90 -9.96
C ALA A 109 -3.38 9.95 -11.06
N ASP A 110 -2.37 9.74 -11.92
CA ASP A 110 -1.95 10.69 -12.95
C ASP A 110 -2.14 10.11 -14.37
N PRO A 111 -3.09 10.64 -15.17
CA PRO A 111 -3.33 10.16 -16.52
C PRO A 111 -2.13 10.37 -17.45
N THR A 112 -1.37 11.46 -17.29
CA THR A 112 -0.19 11.75 -18.11
C THR A 112 0.88 10.69 -17.88
N LEU A 113 1.07 10.30 -16.62
CA LEU A 113 2.00 9.24 -16.26
C LEU A 113 1.56 7.89 -16.83
N ARG A 114 0.24 7.58 -16.86
CA ARG A 114 -0.27 6.36 -17.51
C ARG A 114 0.05 6.32 -18.99
N ASP A 115 -0.14 7.41 -19.71
CA ASP A 115 0.16 7.48 -21.13
C ASP A 115 1.66 7.27 -21.38
N LYS A 116 2.53 7.94 -20.60
CA LYS A 116 3.98 7.73 -20.67
C LYS A 116 4.38 6.29 -20.42
N VAL A 117 3.86 5.67 -19.35
CA VAL A 117 4.09 4.26 -19.03
C VAL A 117 3.60 3.36 -20.15
N ARG A 118 2.41 3.61 -20.72
CA ARG A 118 1.87 2.83 -21.84
C ARG A 118 2.75 2.93 -23.08
N THR A 119 3.23 4.12 -23.42
CA THR A 119 4.18 4.31 -24.53
C THR A 119 5.51 3.60 -24.26
N ALA A 120 6.04 3.69 -23.04
CA ALA A 120 7.26 2.98 -22.67
C ALA A 120 7.08 1.46 -22.73
N MET A 121 5.94 0.93 -22.24
CA MET A 121 5.62 -0.50 -22.33
C MET A 121 5.54 -0.96 -23.79
N ALA A 122 4.92 -0.18 -24.68
CA ALA A 122 4.88 -0.49 -26.11
C ALA A 122 6.29 -0.55 -26.75
N LYS A 123 7.20 0.34 -26.33
CA LYS A 123 8.61 0.33 -26.78
C LYS A 123 9.34 -0.93 -26.32
N HIS A 124 9.15 -1.35 -25.08
CA HIS A 124 9.79 -2.56 -24.53
C HIS A 124 9.16 -3.84 -25.08
N ALA A 125 7.84 -3.88 -25.24
CA ALA A 125 7.13 -5.02 -25.81
C ALA A 125 7.68 -5.36 -27.21
N GLY A 126 7.81 -4.37 -28.10
CA GLY A 126 8.38 -4.57 -29.44
C GLY A 126 9.89 -4.86 -29.48
N LYS A 127 10.62 -4.64 -28.39
CA LYS A 127 12.06 -4.98 -28.30
C LYS A 127 12.32 -6.39 -27.74
N THR A 128 11.27 -7.08 -27.26
CA THR A 128 11.40 -8.46 -26.74
C THR A 128 11.38 -9.51 -27.87
N GLU A 129 11.28 -9.08 -29.13
CA GLU A 129 11.21 -9.94 -30.34
C GLU A 129 12.43 -9.80 -31.27
N GLY A 130 13.57 -9.29 -30.79
CA GLY A 130 14.80 -9.12 -31.57
C GLY A 130 15.93 -10.04 -31.16
#